data_AF-A0A534W2R6-F1
#
_entry.id   AF-A0A534W2R6-F1
#
_cell.length_a   1.000
_cell.length_b   1.000
_cell.length_c   1.000
_cell.angle_alpha   90.00
_cell.angle_beta   90.00
_cell.angle_gamma   90.00
#
_symmetry.space_group_name_H-M   'P 1'
#
loop_
_entity.id
_entity.type
_entity.pdbx_description
1 polymer ?
#
loop_
_entity_poly.entity_id
_entity_poly.type
_entity_poly.pdbx_seq_one_letter_code
_entity_poly.pdbx_strand_id
1 'polypeptide(L)'
;MRPYFSAGWSALRAMNRTAGFLLRRLEQATGIAALAEISDFFSSMSGLFENFQTRIDRAHEILRAPGTAFVLVSSPEEQVLGDAEYLSSKMAALHMPLKGVVLNRVHAEFRPGRRGRGRDEIGAEDVEQVADVVAQIVGAPEAQELAANFVDYQVLARGESLRIEQFRAGLARGVPVVHVPNFARDVHDLASLAGMHPHLFGARAAA
;
A
#
# COMPACT_ATOMS: atom_id res chain seq x y z
N MET A 1 -18.07 69.95 25.95
CA MET A 1 -18.83 69.34 24.85
C MET A 1 -18.09 68.08 24.39
N ARG A 2 -18.68 66.89 24.57
CA ARG A 2 -18.11 65.60 24.14
C ARG A 2 -18.76 65.16 22.82
N PRO A 3 -18.04 65.02 21.70
CA PRO A 3 -18.61 64.54 20.45
C PRO A 3 -18.00 63.18 20.05
N TYR A 4 -18.45 62.08 20.63
CA TYR A 4 -18.10 60.73 20.14
C TYR A 4 -19.22 59.74 20.51
N PHE A 5 -20.35 59.80 19.81
CA PHE A 5 -21.37 58.75 19.93
C PHE A 5 -22.07 58.35 18.62
N SER A 6 -21.67 58.87 17.45
CA SER A 6 -22.34 58.56 16.17
C SER A 6 -21.53 57.70 15.19
N ALA A 7 -20.26 57.39 15.47
CA ALA A 7 -19.40 56.65 14.53
C ALA A 7 -19.57 55.11 14.59
N GLY A 8 -20.05 54.55 15.71
CA GLY A 8 -20.17 53.10 15.89
C GLY A 8 -21.36 52.45 15.18
N TRP A 9 -22.49 53.17 15.07
CA TRP A 9 -23.73 52.64 14.49
C TRP A 9 -23.72 52.58 12.96
N SER A 10 -23.02 53.50 12.31
CA SER A 10 -22.89 53.58 10.85
C SER A 10 -21.88 52.55 10.31
N ALA A 11 -20.79 52.28 11.03
CA ALA A 11 -19.81 51.24 10.67
C ALA A 11 -20.41 49.82 10.74
N LEU A 12 -21.17 49.49 11.80
CA LEU A 12 -21.88 48.21 11.90
C LEU A 12 -22.94 48.03 10.79
N ARG A 13 -23.61 49.13 10.39
CA ARG A 13 -24.61 49.09 9.31
C ARG A 13 -23.99 48.97 7.91
N ALA A 14 -22.76 49.47 7.72
CA ALA A 14 -22.00 49.31 6.49
C ALA A 14 -21.44 47.89 6.33
N MET A 15 -20.93 47.29 7.41
CA MET A 15 -20.43 45.90 7.44
C MET A 15 -21.56 44.88 7.20
N ASN A 16 -22.76 45.13 7.72
CA ASN A 16 -23.96 44.34 7.41
C ASN A 16 -24.43 44.49 5.95
N ARG A 17 -24.17 45.64 5.30
CA ARG A 17 -24.58 45.88 3.91
C ARG A 17 -23.68 45.19 2.88
N THR A 18 -22.37 45.13 3.13
CA THR A 18 -21.42 44.43 2.25
C THR A 18 -21.54 42.92 2.38
N ALA A 19 -21.68 42.38 3.59
CA ALA A 19 -21.98 40.96 3.81
C ALA A 19 -23.31 40.56 3.14
N GLY A 20 -24.35 41.37 3.29
CA GLY A 20 -25.66 41.13 2.67
C GLY A 20 -25.66 41.22 1.14
N PHE A 21 -24.75 41.97 0.52
CA PHE A 21 -24.61 42.01 -0.95
C PHE A 21 -23.94 40.75 -1.50
N LEU A 22 -22.88 40.26 -0.83
CA LEU A 22 -22.20 39.02 -1.21
C LEU A 22 -23.10 37.80 -1.01
N LEU A 23 -23.84 37.75 0.09
CA LEU A 23 -24.87 36.73 0.35
C LEU A 23 -25.93 36.72 -0.75
N ARG A 24 -26.49 37.87 -1.14
CA ARG A 24 -27.49 37.94 -2.23
C ARG A 24 -26.96 37.51 -3.60
N ARG A 25 -25.67 37.76 -3.88
CA ARG A 25 -25.02 37.34 -5.13
C ARG A 25 -24.74 35.84 -5.14
N LEU A 26 -24.37 35.25 -4.01
CA LEU A 26 -24.29 33.81 -3.82
C LEU A 26 -25.68 33.17 -3.95
N GLU A 27 -26.68 33.75 -3.29
CA GLU A 27 -28.08 33.32 -3.33
C GLU A 27 -28.70 33.38 -4.74
N GLN A 28 -28.38 34.41 -5.53
CA GLN A 28 -28.75 34.50 -6.95
C GLN A 28 -28.02 33.49 -7.85
N ALA A 29 -26.81 33.05 -7.47
CA ALA A 29 -26.02 32.12 -8.27
C ALA A 29 -26.25 30.65 -7.91
N THR A 30 -26.60 30.35 -6.66
CA THR A 30 -26.74 28.98 -6.11
C THR A 30 -28.16 28.63 -5.67
N GLY A 31 -29.06 29.61 -5.54
CA GLY A 31 -30.42 29.43 -5.02
C GLY A 31 -30.46 29.36 -3.49
N ILE A 32 -31.51 29.92 -2.89
CA ILE A 32 -31.74 29.96 -1.43
C ILE A 32 -31.68 28.55 -0.82
N ALA A 33 -32.19 27.55 -1.54
CA ALA A 33 -32.22 26.16 -1.11
C ALA A 33 -30.81 25.56 -0.92
N ALA A 34 -29.87 25.81 -1.84
CA ALA A 34 -28.52 25.25 -1.74
C ALA A 34 -27.73 25.82 -0.55
N LEU A 35 -27.91 27.12 -0.25
CA LEU A 35 -27.27 27.74 0.92
C LEU A 35 -27.87 27.23 2.24
N ALA A 36 -29.18 26.95 2.24
CA ALA A 36 -29.85 26.33 3.39
C ALA A 36 -29.35 24.89 3.59
N GLU A 37 -29.25 24.09 2.53
CA GLU A 37 -28.72 22.71 2.58
C GLU A 37 -27.27 22.65 3.04
N ILE A 38 -26.40 23.55 2.57
CA ILE A 38 -25.01 23.65 3.04
C ILE A 38 -24.98 24.01 4.52
N SER A 39 -25.83 24.93 4.96
CA SER A 39 -25.90 25.34 6.36
C SER A 39 -26.40 24.21 7.26
N ASP A 40 -27.43 23.47 6.82
CA ASP A 40 -27.95 22.27 7.49
C ASP A 40 -26.92 21.13 7.51
N PHE A 41 -26.15 20.96 6.44
CA PHE A 41 -25.03 20.02 6.37
C PHE A 41 -23.94 20.36 7.40
N PHE A 42 -23.48 21.62 7.45
CA PHE A 42 -22.47 22.02 8.43
C PHE A 42 -23.01 22.00 9.87
N SER A 43 -24.28 22.33 10.08
CA SER A 43 -24.93 22.24 11.38
C SER A 43 -25.04 20.79 11.85
N SER A 44 -25.50 19.88 10.99
CA SER A 44 -25.61 18.45 11.30
C SER A 44 -24.25 17.76 11.45
N MET A 45 -23.20 18.23 10.78
CA MET A 45 -21.83 17.72 10.96
C MET A 45 -21.01 18.43 12.04
N SER A 46 -21.51 19.51 12.65
CA SER A 46 -20.76 20.28 13.63
C SER A 46 -20.19 19.41 14.77
N GLY A 47 -20.97 18.46 15.28
CA GLY A 47 -20.53 17.48 16.29
C GLY A 47 -19.50 16.44 15.82
N LEU A 48 -19.34 16.22 14.51
CA LEU A 48 -18.27 15.38 13.96
C LEU A 48 -16.92 16.09 13.96
N PHE A 49 -16.93 17.41 13.78
CA PHE A 49 -15.74 18.26 13.83
C PHE A 49 -15.38 18.69 15.26
N GLU A 50 -16.30 18.58 16.20
CA GLU A 50 -16.01 18.77 17.62
C GLU A 50 -14.93 17.79 18.09
N ASN A 51 -13.87 18.36 18.67
CA ASN A 51 -12.69 17.64 19.13
C ASN A 51 -11.98 16.82 18.05
N PHE A 52 -12.17 17.15 16.77
CA PHE A 52 -11.53 16.45 15.65
C PHE A 52 -10.01 16.42 15.80
N GLN A 53 -9.40 17.57 16.15
CA GLN A 53 -7.97 17.65 16.41
C GLN A 53 -7.55 16.73 17.56
N THR A 54 -8.28 16.73 18.68
CA THR A 54 -8.01 15.84 19.82
C THR A 54 -8.09 14.36 19.45
N ARG A 55 -9.02 13.98 18.56
CA ARG A 55 -9.13 12.60 18.06
C ARG A 55 -7.94 12.23 17.15
N ILE A 56 -7.48 13.15 16.30
CA ILE A 56 -6.27 12.97 15.49
C ILE A 56 -5.05 12.78 16.38
N ASP A 57 -4.88 13.64 17.38
CA ASP A 57 -3.75 13.56 18.32
C ASP A 57 -3.77 12.22 19.06
N ARG A 58 -4.96 11.80 19.53
CA ARG A 58 -5.14 10.51 20.19
C ARG A 58 -4.84 9.32 19.28
N ALA A 59 -5.23 9.38 18.01
CA ALA A 59 -4.87 8.36 17.03
C ALA A 59 -3.34 8.30 16.83
N HIS A 60 -2.67 9.44 16.72
CA HIS A 60 -1.21 9.49 16.63
C HIS A 60 -0.52 8.90 17.86
N GLU A 61 -1.03 9.17 19.07
CA GLU A 61 -0.52 8.54 20.30
C GLU A 61 -0.61 7.02 20.25
N ILE A 62 -1.76 6.47 19.83
CA ILE A 62 -1.96 5.03 19.72
C ILE A 62 -1.02 4.41 18.68
N LEU A 63 -0.88 5.04 17.51
CA LEU A 63 -0.02 4.56 16.45
C LEU A 63 1.48 4.61 16.83
N ARG A 64 1.87 5.48 17.76
CA ARG A 64 3.26 5.60 18.26
C ARG A 64 3.50 4.82 19.55
N ALA A 65 2.45 4.25 20.15
CA ALA A 65 2.55 3.60 21.45
C ALA A 65 3.52 2.39 21.39
N PRO A 66 4.26 2.10 22.48
CA PRO A 66 5.20 0.96 22.51
C PRO A 66 4.55 -0.41 22.25
N GLY A 67 3.25 -0.54 22.49
CA GLY A 67 2.47 -1.76 22.22
C GLY A 67 1.96 -1.89 20.77
N THR A 68 2.21 -0.89 19.93
CA THR A 68 1.79 -0.89 18.52
C THR A 68 2.95 -1.31 17.63
N ALA A 69 2.66 -2.15 16.65
CA ALA A 69 3.62 -2.61 15.66
C ALA A 69 2.98 -2.51 14.28
N PHE A 70 3.70 -1.97 13.31
CA PHE A 70 3.25 -1.96 11.93
C PHE A 70 3.94 -3.06 11.13
N VAL A 71 3.16 -3.70 10.28
CA VAL A 71 3.64 -4.64 9.27
C VAL A 71 3.28 -4.07 7.90
N LEU A 72 4.28 -3.87 7.07
CA LEU A 72 4.10 -3.41 5.70
C LEU A 72 3.87 -4.63 4.80
N VAL A 73 2.82 -4.61 4.00
CA VAL A 73 2.54 -5.69 3.03
C VAL A 73 2.65 -5.11 1.63
N SER A 74 3.45 -5.73 0.77
CA SER A 74 3.69 -5.27 -0.61
C SER A 74 3.84 -6.46 -1.56
N SER A 75 3.61 -6.27 -2.86
CA SER A 75 4.01 -7.23 -3.90
C SER A 75 5.41 -6.85 -4.44
N PRO A 76 6.15 -7.78 -5.06
CA PRO A 76 7.48 -7.49 -5.63
C PRO A 76 7.43 -6.73 -6.98
N GLU A 77 6.32 -6.06 -7.26
CA GLU A 77 6.13 -5.18 -8.42
C GLU A 77 6.82 -3.83 -8.17
N GLU A 78 7.46 -3.29 -9.21
CA GLU A 78 8.28 -2.08 -9.10
C GLU A 78 7.52 -0.88 -8.51
N GLN A 79 6.33 -0.59 -9.03
CA GLN A 79 5.51 0.53 -8.55
C GLN A 79 5.08 0.34 -7.09
N VAL A 80 4.68 -0.88 -6.71
CA VAL A 80 4.19 -1.19 -5.36
C VAL A 80 5.34 -1.14 -4.34
N LEU A 81 6.54 -1.57 -4.73
CA LEU A 81 7.75 -1.41 -3.92
C LEU A 81 8.11 0.07 -3.73
N GLY A 82 7.99 0.91 -4.77
CA GLY A 82 8.18 2.35 -4.64
C GLY A 82 7.22 3.00 -3.64
N ASP A 83 5.93 2.63 -3.67
CA ASP A 83 4.94 3.08 -2.70
C ASP A 83 5.24 2.56 -1.28
N ALA A 84 5.73 1.33 -1.18
CA ALA A 84 6.14 0.72 0.09
C ALA A 84 7.36 1.45 0.70
N GLU A 85 8.34 1.84 -0.12
CA GLU A 85 9.47 2.66 0.31
C GLU A 85 9.00 4.03 0.80
N TYR A 86 8.15 4.71 0.02
CA TYR A 86 7.57 5.98 0.43
C TYR A 86 6.83 5.87 1.76
N LEU A 87 5.95 4.87 1.92
CA LEU A 87 5.20 4.65 3.15
C LEU A 87 6.14 4.37 4.33
N SER A 88 7.16 3.53 4.15
CA SER A 88 8.15 3.26 5.19
C SER A 88 8.87 4.53 5.66
N SER A 89 9.21 5.43 4.73
CA SER A 89 9.85 6.72 5.04
C SER A 89 8.91 7.65 5.83
N LYS A 90 7.62 7.67 5.48
CA LYS A 90 6.59 8.45 6.19
C LYS A 90 6.33 7.90 7.59
N MET A 91 6.28 6.58 7.73
CA MET A 91 6.15 5.94 9.04
C MET A 91 7.32 6.28 9.95
N ALA A 92 8.55 6.25 9.43
CA ALA A 92 9.73 6.67 10.17
C ALA A 92 9.64 8.15 10.61
N ALA A 93 9.28 9.06 9.70
CA ALA A 93 9.08 10.47 10.03
C ALA A 93 7.97 10.70 11.08
N LEU A 94 6.92 9.87 11.04
CA LEU A 94 5.81 9.90 11.99
C LEU A 94 6.08 9.10 13.27
N HIS A 95 7.29 8.56 13.47
CA HIS A 95 7.67 7.75 14.63
C HIS A 95 6.77 6.52 14.84
N MET A 96 6.25 5.97 13.73
CA MET A 96 5.42 4.76 13.72
C MET A 96 6.34 3.53 13.58
N PRO A 97 6.32 2.60 14.54
CA PRO A 97 7.28 1.50 14.59
C PRO A 97 6.98 0.43 13.52
N LEU A 98 7.69 0.47 12.39
CA LEU A 98 7.72 -0.63 11.43
C LEU A 98 8.48 -1.83 12.01
N LYS A 99 7.80 -2.98 12.12
CA LYS A 99 8.31 -4.20 12.76
C LYS A 99 8.44 -5.39 11.83
N GLY A 100 7.99 -5.26 10.58
CA GLY A 100 8.23 -6.28 9.56
C GLY A 100 7.68 -5.87 8.21
N VAL A 101 8.20 -6.52 7.18
CA VAL A 101 7.65 -6.44 5.82
C VAL A 101 7.26 -7.83 5.35
N VAL A 102 6.08 -7.94 4.76
CA VAL A 102 5.58 -9.13 4.07
C VAL A 102 5.58 -8.82 2.59
N LEU A 103 6.47 -9.48 1.85
CA LEU A 103 6.45 -9.48 0.39
C LEU A 103 5.54 -10.62 -0.06
N ASN A 104 4.36 -10.26 -0.55
CA ASN A 104 3.29 -11.16 -0.94
C ASN A 104 3.35 -11.46 -2.45
N ARG A 105 2.87 -12.64 -2.84
CA ARG A 105 2.85 -13.11 -4.24
C ARG A 105 4.22 -13.17 -4.90
N VAL A 106 5.23 -13.59 -4.15
CA VAL A 106 6.60 -13.75 -4.68
C VAL A 106 6.70 -15.01 -5.55
N HIS A 107 7.30 -14.87 -6.72
CA HIS A 107 7.59 -15.97 -7.62
C HIS A 107 8.96 -16.57 -7.31
N ALA A 108 9.02 -17.89 -7.16
CA ALA A 108 10.25 -18.58 -6.83
C ALA A 108 10.97 -19.04 -8.10
N GLU A 109 12.21 -18.58 -8.29
CA GLU A 109 13.07 -19.08 -9.37
C GLU A 109 13.35 -20.57 -9.11
N PHE A 110 13.02 -21.43 -10.09
CA PHE A 110 13.45 -22.81 -10.10
C PHE A 110 14.97 -22.83 -10.24
N ARG A 111 15.64 -23.42 -9.25
CA ARG A 111 17.09 -23.69 -9.29
C ARG A 111 17.31 -25.19 -9.27
N PRO A 112 17.94 -25.78 -10.30
CA PRO A 112 18.28 -27.19 -10.25
C PRO A 112 19.15 -27.44 -9.01
N GLY A 113 18.84 -28.49 -8.26
CA GLY A 113 19.62 -28.85 -7.08
C GLY A 113 21.08 -29.06 -7.47
N ARG A 114 22.04 -28.49 -6.71
CA ARG A 114 23.50 -28.59 -6.93
C ARG A 114 24.05 -30.02 -6.73
N ARG A 115 23.34 -31.05 -7.18
CA ARG A 115 23.80 -32.43 -7.19
C ARG A 115 24.25 -32.80 -8.60
N GLY A 116 25.49 -32.45 -8.91
CA GLY A 116 26.20 -33.00 -10.06
C GLY A 116 27.03 -31.96 -10.79
N ARG A 117 28.35 -32.01 -10.61
CA ARG A 117 29.32 -31.44 -11.56
C ARG A 117 29.24 -32.33 -12.82
N GLY A 118 28.27 -32.10 -13.68
CA GLY A 118 28.05 -32.86 -14.91
C GLY A 118 27.49 -31.91 -15.95
N ARG A 119 28.10 -31.90 -17.15
CA ARG A 119 27.54 -31.26 -18.35
C ARG A 119 26.06 -31.67 -18.49
N ASP A 120 25.23 -30.73 -18.92
CA ASP A 120 23.76 -30.82 -19.07
C ASP A 120 22.98 -30.31 -17.85
N GLU A 121 23.45 -29.23 -17.23
CA GLU A 121 22.55 -28.34 -16.51
C GLU A 121 21.61 -27.72 -17.55
N ILE A 122 20.37 -28.21 -17.64
CA ILE A 122 19.32 -27.56 -18.44
C ILE A 122 19.26 -26.12 -17.96
N GLY A 123 19.70 -25.21 -18.83
CA GLY A 123 19.53 -23.80 -18.58
C GLY A 123 18.04 -23.56 -18.50
N ALA A 124 17.53 -23.08 -17.37
CA ALA A 124 16.11 -22.77 -17.21
C ALA A 124 15.61 -21.65 -18.15
N GLU A 125 16.45 -21.21 -19.08
CA GLU A 125 16.24 -20.18 -20.09
C GLU A 125 16.21 -20.77 -21.51
N ASP A 126 16.56 -22.05 -21.70
CA ASP A 126 16.52 -22.72 -23.00
C ASP A 126 15.15 -23.38 -23.20
N VAL A 127 14.27 -22.67 -23.90
CA VAL A 127 12.90 -23.10 -24.19
C VAL A 127 12.88 -24.45 -24.91
N GLU A 128 13.83 -24.73 -25.81
CA GLU A 128 13.85 -25.99 -26.58
C GLU A 128 14.18 -27.17 -25.68
N GLN A 129 15.21 -27.04 -24.83
CA GLN A 129 15.56 -28.10 -23.88
C GLN A 129 14.45 -28.33 -22.84
N VAL A 130 13.80 -27.26 -22.38
CA VAL A 130 12.66 -27.38 -21.46
C VAL A 130 11.49 -28.05 -22.17
N ALA A 131 11.20 -27.70 -23.43
CA ALA A 131 10.14 -28.31 -24.22
C ALA A 131 10.38 -29.81 -24.44
N ASP A 132 11.61 -30.23 -24.72
CA ASP A 132 11.96 -31.65 -24.87
C ASP A 132 11.67 -32.46 -23.59
N VAL A 133 11.98 -31.90 -22.42
CA VAL A 133 11.68 -32.54 -21.13
C VAL A 133 10.18 -32.54 -20.84
N VAL A 134 9.48 -31.44 -21.10
CA VAL A 134 8.05 -31.33 -20.87
C VAL A 134 7.27 -32.26 -21.82
N ALA A 135 7.73 -32.42 -23.06
CA ALA A 135 7.12 -33.30 -24.06
C ALA A 135 7.10 -34.77 -23.61
N GLN A 136 8.05 -35.19 -22.77
CA GLN A 136 8.07 -36.54 -22.19
C GLN A 136 6.92 -36.79 -21.20
N ILE A 137 6.30 -35.72 -20.67
CA ILE A 137 5.23 -35.79 -19.66
C ILE A 137 3.86 -35.53 -20.28
N VAL A 138 3.72 -34.48 -21.10
CA VAL A 138 2.41 -34.01 -21.59
C VAL A 138 2.17 -34.23 -23.09
N GLY A 139 3.20 -34.62 -23.86
CA GLY A 139 3.15 -34.68 -25.32
C GLY A 139 3.68 -33.42 -26.01
N ALA A 140 3.91 -33.50 -27.32
CA ALA A 140 4.62 -32.47 -28.09
C ALA A 140 3.87 -31.13 -28.29
N PRO A 141 2.55 -31.07 -28.55
CA PRO A 141 1.90 -29.80 -28.86
C PRO A 141 1.85 -28.84 -27.67
N GLU A 142 1.58 -29.34 -26.47
CA GLU A 142 1.46 -28.55 -25.24
C GLU A 142 2.84 -28.20 -24.62
N ALA A 143 3.88 -28.96 -24.97
CA ALA A 143 5.20 -28.80 -24.37
C ALA A 143 5.86 -27.46 -24.68
N GLN A 144 5.70 -26.96 -25.90
CA GLN A 144 6.32 -25.71 -26.32
C GLN A 144 5.71 -24.50 -25.61
N GLU A 145 4.39 -24.49 -25.43
CA GLU A 145 3.69 -23.42 -24.69
C GLU A 145 4.05 -23.44 -23.19
N LEU A 146 4.07 -24.63 -22.58
CA LEU A 146 4.47 -24.77 -21.18
C LEU A 146 5.94 -24.39 -20.95
N ALA A 147 6.82 -24.73 -21.88
CA ALA A 147 8.23 -24.35 -21.81
C ALA A 147 8.43 -22.83 -21.92
N ALA A 148 7.71 -22.17 -22.84
CA ALA A 148 7.74 -20.72 -22.95
C ALA A 148 7.23 -20.03 -21.67
N ASN A 149 6.09 -20.49 -21.12
CA ASN A 149 5.55 -19.99 -19.86
C ASN A 149 6.53 -20.20 -18.70
N PHE A 150 7.19 -21.37 -18.62
CA PHE A 150 8.21 -21.62 -17.61
C PHE A 150 9.37 -20.63 -17.71
N VAL A 151 9.90 -20.37 -18.90
CA VAL A 151 10.99 -19.40 -19.10
C VAL A 151 10.53 -17.98 -18.73
N ASP A 152 9.33 -17.57 -19.12
CA ASP A 152 8.75 -16.27 -18.73
C ASP A 152 8.64 -16.15 -17.20
N TYR A 153 8.19 -17.22 -16.53
CA TYR A 153 8.10 -17.29 -15.08
C TYR A 153 9.48 -17.15 -14.42
N GLN A 154 10.52 -17.77 -14.99
CA GLN A 154 11.90 -17.67 -14.50
C GLN A 154 12.44 -16.24 -14.63
N VAL A 155 12.20 -15.57 -15.76
CA VAL A 155 12.58 -14.16 -15.96
C VAL A 155 11.88 -13.26 -14.95
N LEU A 156 10.58 -13.47 -14.73
CA LEU A 156 9.78 -12.72 -13.78
C LEU A 156 10.30 -12.91 -12.34
N ALA A 157 10.50 -14.16 -11.90
CA ALA A 157 11.01 -14.48 -10.56
C ALA A 157 12.40 -13.90 -10.29
N ARG A 158 13.28 -13.87 -11.31
CA ARG A 158 14.59 -13.24 -11.22
C ARG A 158 14.50 -11.73 -11.09
N GLY A 159 13.66 -11.09 -11.91
CA GLY A 159 13.40 -9.65 -11.83
C GLY A 159 12.86 -9.25 -10.46
N GLU A 160 11.90 -10.02 -9.93
CA GLU A 160 11.39 -9.83 -8.57
C GLU A 160 12.49 -9.96 -7.52
N SER A 161 13.33 -10.99 -7.61
CA SER A 161 14.43 -11.20 -6.65
C SER A 161 15.36 -9.99 -6.56
N LEU A 162 15.73 -9.39 -7.70
CA LEU A 162 16.57 -8.19 -7.74
C LEU A 162 15.87 -6.96 -7.12
N ARG A 163 14.59 -6.74 -7.45
CA ARG A 163 13.82 -5.63 -6.86
C ARG A 163 13.65 -5.79 -5.35
N ILE A 164 13.41 -7.02 -4.90
CA ILE A 164 13.31 -7.34 -3.47
C ILE A 164 14.65 -7.06 -2.75
N GLU A 165 15.78 -7.43 -3.34
CA GLU A 165 17.10 -7.13 -2.80
C GLU A 165 17.34 -5.62 -2.69
N GLN A 166 17.00 -4.86 -3.72
CA GLN A 166 17.10 -3.40 -3.72
C GLN A 166 16.21 -2.76 -2.64
N PHE A 167 14.94 -3.16 -2.57
CA PHE A 167 14.00 -2.69 -1.56
C PHE A 167 14.50 -3.00 -0.13
N ARG A 168 15.00 -4.22 0.10
CA ARG A 168 15.58 -4.64 1.39
C ARG A 168 16.78 -3.79 1.80
N ALA A 169 17.62 -3.39 0.86
CA ALA A 169 18.76 -2.50 1.14
C ALA A 169 18.33 -1.10 1.61
N GLY A 170 17.13 -0.65 1.26
CA GLY A 170 16.54 0.61 1.70
C GLY A 170 15.89 0.58 3.09
N LEU A 171 15.64 -0.60 3.65
CA LEU A 171 14.97 -0.73 4.96
C LEU A 171 15.90 -0.42 6.14
N ALA A 172 15.29 0.05 7.23
CA ALA A 172 15.99 0.19 8.50
C ALA A 172 16.53 -1.17 8.99
N ARG A 173 17.72 -1.15 9.60
CA ARG A 173 18.35 -2.36 10.14
C ARG A 173 17.44 -3.05 11.16
N GLY A 174 17.35 -4.37 11.03
CA GLY A 174 16.58 -5.22 11.94
C GLY A 174 15.09 -5.30 11.65
N VAL A 175 14.58 -4.67 10.57
CA VAL A 175 13.23 -4.93 10.08
C VAL A 175 13.21 -6.26 9.33
N PRO A 176 12.57 -7.32 9.86
CA PRO A 176 12.51 -8.60 9.20
C PRO A 176 11.66 -8.52 7.92
N VAL A 177 12.09 -9.21 6.87
CA VAL A 177 11.34 -9.35 5.62
C VAL A 177 11.02 -10.82 5.39
N VAL A 178 9.73 -11.14 5.28
CA VAL A 178 9.21 -12.48 4.99
C VAL A 178 8.58 -12.52 3.61
N HIS A 179 8.66 -13.67 2.96
CA HIS A 179 8.13 -13.86 1.61
C HIS A 179 6.96 -14.85 1.65
N VAL A 180 5.83 -14.44 1.08
CA VAL A 180 4.68 -15.29 0.84
C VAL A 180 4.64 -15.58 -0.66
N PRO A 181 4.68 -16.87 -1.06
CA PRO A 181 4.74 -17.22 -2.47
C PRO A 181 3.45 -16.85 -3.20
N ASN A 182 3.55 -16.72 -4.52
CA ASN A 182 2.35 -16.73 -5.36
C ASN A 182 1.72 -18.12 -5.33
N PHE A 183 0.57 -18.25 -4.66
CA PHE A 183 -0.14 -19.52 -4.57
C PHE A 183 -0.85 -19.84 -5.88
N ALA A 184 -0.92 -21.12 -6.24
CA ALA A 184 -1.62 -21.58 -7.43
C ALA A 184 -3.16 -21.44 -7.35
N ARG A 185 -3.70 -21.16 -6.16
CA ARG A 185 -5.13 -20.96 -5.91
C ARG A 185 -5.31 -19.80 -4.95
N ASP A 186 -6.47 -19.16 -5.02
CA ASP A 186 -6.85 -18.09 -4.12
C ASP A 186 -6.98 -18.57 -2.66
N VAL A 187 -6.63 -17.69 -1.74
CA VAL A 187 -6.82 -17.91 -0.31
C VAL A 187 -8.23 -17.44 0.07
N HIS A 188 -9.16 -18.38 0.20
CA HIS A 188 -10.57 -18.09 0.46
C HIS A 188 -11.22 -19.02 1.50
N ASP A 189 -10.44 -19.90 2.13
CA ASP A 189 -10.91 -20.80 3.19
C ASP A 189 -9.87 -20.91 4.31
N LEU A 190 -10.26 -21.53 5.43
CA LEU A 190 -9.37 -21.68 6.57
C LEU A 190 -8.15 -22.57 6.27
N ALA A 191 -8.28 -23.51 5.33
CA ALA A 191 -7.19 -24.41 4.97
C ALA A 191 -6.10 -23.69 4.17
N SER A 192 -6.49 -22.91 3.17
CA SER A 192 -5.61 -22.03 2.40
C SER A 192 -5.00 -20.92 3.28
N LEU A 193 -5.76 -20.36 4.22
CA LEU A 193 -5.23 -19.41 5.20
C LEU A 193 -4.19 -20.07 6.12
N ALA A 194 -4.45 -21.29 6.60
CA ALA A 194 -3.47 -22.06 7.37
C ALA A 194 -2.21 -22.38 6.55
N GLY A 195 -2.35 -22.56 5.23
CA GLY A 195 -1.23 -22.70 4.29
C GLY A 195 -0.30 -21.49 4.24
N MET A 196 -0.79 -20.28 4.57
CA MET A 196 0.06 -19.07 4.65
C MET A 196 0.93 -19.02 5.91
N HIS A 197 0.49 -19.66 6.99
CA HIS A 197 1.16 -19.63 8.29
C HIS A 197 2.68 -19.93 8.24
N PRO A 198 3.16 -21.02 7.58
CA PRO A 198 4.59 -21.30 7.51
C PRO A 198 5.39 -20.22 6.77
N HIS A 199 4.78 -19.48 5.85
CA HIS A 199 5.46 -18.40 5.12
C HIS A 199 5.55 -17.11 5.95
N LEU A 200 4.54 -16.83 6.76
CA LEU A 200 4.50 -15.66 7.64
C LEU A 200 5.36 -15.82 8.90
N PHE A 201 5.42 -17.04 9.46
CA PHE A 201 6.02 -17.29 10.77
C PHE A 201 7.13 -18.37 10.80
N GLY A 202 7.33 -19.12 9.70
CA GLY A 202 8.24 -20.26 9.67
C GLY A 202 9.70 -19.95 9.35
N ALA A 203 10.00 -18.78 8.80
CA ALA A 203 11.38 -18.34 8.57
C ALA A 203 11.89 -17.55 9.78
N ARG A 204 12.95 -18.04 10.44
CA ARG A 204 13.81 -17.17 11.25
C ARG A 204 14.33 -16.09 10.30
N ALA A 205 13.81 -14.88 10.42
CA ALA A 205 14.32 -13.73 9.68
C ALA A 205 15.84 -13.67 9.89
N ALA A 206 16.61 -13.71 8.81
CA ALA A 206 18.05 -13.51 8.88
C ALA A 206 18.29 -12.17 9.59
N ALA A 207 18.89 -12.25 10.78
CA ALA A 207 19.24 -11.11 11.62
C ALA A 207 20.44 -10.35 11.04
#